data_AF-M5BSB4-F1
#
_entry.id   AF-M5BSB4-F1
#
_cell.length_a   1.000
_cell.length_b   1.000
_cell.length_c   1.000
_cell.angle_alpha   90.00
_cell.angle_beta   90.00
_cell.angle_gamma   90.00
#
_symmetry.space_group_name_H-M   'P 1'
#
loop_
_entity.id
_entity.type
_entity.pdbx_description
1 polymer ?
#
loop_
_entity_poly.entity_id
_entity_poly.type
_entity_poly.pdbx_seq_one_letter_code
_entity_poly.pdbx_strand_id
1 'polypeptide(L)'
;MDRLSTEILNMWMDIHGELKESQVAMDEWVKGGSNPDEEPLHLHWERDGNIAPDTFMRGSEDTLEEGRRKQVWENDPVRKVRFTTFVAEKMQQGTMACGGQEVLQTKYLKHAEPALLRQLEVALASGL
;
A
#
# COMPACT_ATOMS: atom_id res chain seq x y z
N MET A 1 -6.50 21.39 3.22
CA MET A 1 -7.01 20.06 3.62
C MET A 1 -8.15 19.59 2.72
N ASP A 2 -8.61 20.41 1.76
CA ASP A 2 -9.75 20.10 0.87
C ASP A 2 -9.48 18.96 -0.11
N ARG A 3 -8.20 18.61 -0.31
CA ARG A 3 -7.75 17.47 -1.11
C ARG A 3 -7.99 16.12 -0.44
N LEU A 4 -8.24 16.09 0.88
CA LEU A 4 -8.47 14.83 1.59
C LEU A 4 -9.73 14.15 1.07
N SER A 5 -10.86 14.83 1.13
CA SER A 5 -12.17 14.33 0.73
C SER A 5 -12.31 14.00 -0.76
N THR A 6 -11.35 14.40 -1.59
CA THR A 6 -11.41 14.25 -3.04
C THR A 6 -10.20 13.45 -3.51
N GLU A 7 -9.08 14.11 -3.76
CA GLU A 7 -7.91 13.51 -4.40
C GLU A 7 -7.28 12.37 -3.59
N ILE A 8 -7.08 12.57 -2.29
CA ILE A 8 -6.33 11.61 -1.47
C ILE A 8 -7.15 10.34 -1.25
N LEU A 9 -8.43 10.47 -0.86
CA LEU A 9 -9.28 9.30 -0.67
C LEU A 9 -9.54 8.55 -1.99
N ASN A 10 -9.74 9.25 -3.11
CA ASN A 10 -9.89 8.61 -4.41
C ASN A 10 -8.62 7.84 -4.78
N MET A 11 -7.45 8.46 -4.68
CA MET A 11 -6.17 7.82 -4.97
C MET A 11 -5.94 6.58 -4.09
N TRP A 12 -6.29 6.65 -2.79
CA TRP A 12 -6.18 5.48 -1.92
C TRP A 12 -7.10 4.35 -2.33
N MET A 13 -8.32 4.67 -2.79
CA MET A 13 -9.26 3.65 -3.26
C MET A 13 -8.86 3.06 -4.60
N ASP A 14 -8.32 3.86 -5.52
CA ASP A 14 -7.77 3.39 -6.80
C ASP A 14 -6.63 2.39 -6.54
N ILE A 15 -5.65 2.76 -5.70
CA ILE A 15 -4.53 1.89 -5.31
C ILE A 15 -5.04 0.60 -4.63
N HIS A 16 -6.02 0.70 -3.73
CA HIS A 16 -6.58 -0.49 -3.08
C HIS A 16 -7.28 -1.43 -4.08
N GLY A 17 -7.95 -0.86 -5.09
CA GLY A 17 -8.52 -1.63 -6.21
C GLY A 17 -7.45 -2.38 -6.99
N GLU A 18 -6.41 -1.67 -7.42
CA GLU A 18 -5.27 -2.24 -8.16
C GLU A 18 -4.56 -3.35 -7.37
N LEU A 19 -4.34 -3.17 -6.07
CA LEU A 19 -3.73 -4.18 -5.20
C LEU A 19 -4.59 -5.44 -5.09
N LYS A 20 -5.91 -5.28 -4.97
CA LYS A 20 -6.84 -6.41 -4.91
C LYS A 20 -6.87 -7.18 -6.23
N GLU A 21 -6.91 -6.49 -7.35
CA GLU A 21 -6.84 -7.10 -8.69
C GLU A 21 -5.53 -7.87 -8.88
N SER A 22 -4.41 -7.28 -8.45
CA SER A 22 -3.09 -7.90 -8.49
C SER A 22 -3.04 -9.19 -7.64
N GLN A 23 -3.62 -9.17 -6.43
CA GLN A 23 -3.68 -10.36 -5.57
C GLN A 23 -4.54 -11.47 -6.18
N VAL A 24 -5.71 -11.14 -6.75
CA VAL A 24 -6.58 -12.12 -7.42
C VAL A 24 -5.86 -12.75 -8.60
N ALA A 25 -5.21 -11.94 -9.43
CA ALA A 25 -4.49 -12.42 -10.60
C ALA A 25 -3.28 -13.30 -10.21
N MET A 26 -2.61 -12.99 -9.10
CA MET A 26 -1.56 -13.85 -8.52
C MET A 26 -2.13 -15.18 -8.01
N ASP A 27 -3.24 -15.16 -7.27
CA ASP A 27 -3.90 -16.37 -6.76
C ASP A 27 -4.36 -17.29 -7.89
N GLU A 28 -4.89 -16.72 -8.98
CA GLU A 28 -5.28 -17.45 -10.18
C GLU A 28 -4.07 -18.03 -10.91
N TRP A 29 -2.96 -17.27 -11.02
CA TRP A 29 -1.70 -17.75 -11.60
C TRP A 29 -1.10 -18.93 -10.82
N VAL A 30 -1.02 -18.82 -9.48
CA VAL A 30 -0.52 -19.88 -8.60
C VAL A 30 -1.36 -21.15 -8.71
N LYS A 31 -2.68 -21.02 -8.89
CA LYS A 31 -3.62 -22.15 -9.06
C LYS A 31 -3.63 -22.70 -10.49
N GLY A 32 -3.33 -21.87 -11.49
CA GLY A 32 -3.59 -22.13 -12.91
C GLY A 32 -2.39 -22.48 -13.78
N GLY A 33 -1.16 -22.42 -13.26
CA GLY A 33 0.04 -22.99 -13.88
C GLY A 33 0.18 -22.78 -15.40
N SER A 34 0.76 -21.64 -15.79
CA SER A 34 1.34 -21.33 -17.12
C SER A 34 0.43 -20.63 -18.15
N ASN A 35 0.48 -19.30 -18.17
CA ASN A 35 0.49 -18.55 -19.43
C ASN A 35 1.53 -17.41 -19.31
N PRO A 36 2.67 -17.45 -20.03
CA PRO A 36 3.75 -16.48 -19.88
C PRO A 36 3.47 -15.09 -20.47
N ASP A 37 2.39 -14.93 -21.24
CA ASP A 37 2.01 -13.66 -21.88
C ASP A 37 1.02 -12.82 -21.04
N GLU A 38 0.54 -13.36 -19.92
CA GLU A 38 -0.38 -12.72 -18.98
C GLU A 38 0.27 -12.68 -17.59
N GLU A 39 1.42 -12.00 -17.48
CA GLU A 39 1.98 -11.70 -16.16
C GLU A 39 0.99 -10.78 -15.41
N PRO A 40 0.41 -11.19 -14.27
CA PRO A 40 -0.34 -10.27 -13.42
C PRO A 40 0.57 -9.13 -12.94
N LEU A 41 -0.03 -8.04 -12.45
CA LEU A 41 0.70 -6.96 -11.78
C LEU A 41 1.50 -7.54 -10.60
N HIS A 42 2.76 -7.85 -10.87
CA HIS A 42 3.72 -8.28 -9.87
C HIS A 42 4.40 -7.04 -9.31
N LEU A 43 4.66 -7.03 -8.00
CA LEU A 43 5.72 -6.17 -7.49
C LEU A 43 7.02 -6.68 -8.12
N HIS A 44 7.52 -5.98 -9.16
CA HIS A 44 8.68 -6.41 -9.95
C HIS A 44 9.95 -6.69 -9.12
N TRP A 45 10.00 -6.27 -7.85
CA TRP A 45 11.10 -6.49 -6.91
C TRP A 45 10.92 -7.67 -5.96
N GLU A 46 9.83 -8.43 -6.04
CA GLU A 46 9.51 -9.54 -5.12
C GLU A 46 9.78 -10.93 -5.72
N ARG A 47 10.43 -10.97 -6.89
CA ARG A 47 10.71 -12.20 -7.65
C ARG A 47 11.52 -13.24 -6.85
N ASP A 48 12.31 -12.80 -5.86
CA ASP A 48 13.25 -13.63 -5.10
C ASP A 48 13.01 -13.64 -3.58
N GLY A 49 11.75 -13.53 -3.13
CA GLY A 49 11.35 -13.86 -1.75
C GLY A 49 12.17 -13.15 -0.66
N ASN A 50 11.82 -11.90 -0.35
CA ASN A 50 12.44 -11.07 0.70
C ASN A 50 13.96 -10.78 0.59
N ILE A 51 14.69 -11.39 -0.34
CA ILE A 51 16.11 -11.12 -0.57
C ILE A 51 16.27 -9.88 -1.45
N ALA A 52 17.24 -9.02 -1.09
CA ALA A 52 17.60 -7.86 -1.92
C ALA A 52 18.16 -8.30 -3.26
N PRO A 53 17.64 -7.81 -4.40
CA PRO A 53 18.13 -8.19 -5.70
C PRO A 53 19.58 -7.73 -5.86
N ASP A 54 20.36 -8.51 -6.60
CA ASP A 54 21.78 -8.19 -6.87
C ASP A 54 21.97 -6.80 -7.45
N THR A 55 21.00 -6.30 -8.24
CA THR A 55 21.02 -4.93 -8.78
C THR A 55 21.01 -3.85 -7.70
N PHE A 56 20.31 -4.08 -6.59
CA PHE A 56 20.27 -3.17 -5.45
C PHE A 56 21.57 -3.24 -4.63
N MET A 57 22.15 -4.44 -4.49
CA MET A 57 23.39 -4.66 -3.75
C MET A 57 24.66 -4.32 -4.54
N ARG A 58 24.58 -4.24 -5.87
CA ARG A 58 25.72 -4.07 -6.77
C ARG A 58 26.61 -2.90 -6.39
N GLY A 59 27.92 -3.16 -6.36
CA GLY A 59 28.97 -2.19 -6.11
C GLY A 59 29.08 -1.76 -4.65
N SER A 60 28.41 -2.46 -3.73
CA SER A 60 28.52 -2.22 -2.29
C SER A 60 29.10 -3.41 -1.53
N GLU A 61 29.34 -4.53 -2.21
CA GLU A 61 29.80 -5.79 -1.63
C GLU A 61 31.10 -5.62 -0.83
N ASP A 62 31.16 -6.25 0.35
CA ASP A 62 32.29 -6.20 1.28
C ASP A 62 32.63 -4.79 1.79
N THR A 63 31.69 -3.85 1.72
CA THR A 63 31.85 -2.49 2.25
C THR A 63 30.84 -2.16 3.36
N LEU A 64 31.10 -1.07 4.08
CA LEU A 64 30.12 -0.52 5.03
C LEU A 64 28.79 -0.14 4.35
N GLU A 65 28.82 0.16 3.05
CA GLU A 65 27.62 0.50 2.29
C GLU A 65 26.72 -0.73 2.08
N GLU A 66 27.30 -1.95 2.00
CA GLU A 66 26.51 -3.19 1.94
C GLU A 66 25.57 -3.28 3.15
N GLY A 67 26.11 -3.03 4.34
CA GLY A 67 25.35 -3.06 5.59
C GLY A 67 24.25 -2.01 5.63
N ARG A 68 24.50 -0.80 5.13
CA ARG A 68 23.48 0.26 5.05
C ARG A 68 22.36 -0.12 4.08
N ARG A 69 22.71 -0.64 2.91
CA ARG A 69 21.73 -1.07 1.90
C ARG A 69 20.86 -2.21 2.42
N LYS A 70 21.46 -3.22 3.06
CA LYS A 70 20.71 -4.29 3.74
C LYS A 70 19.74 -3.71 4.76
N GLN A 71 20.19 -2.78 5.61
CA GLN A 71 19.32 -2.15 6.60
C GLN A 71 18.17 -1.36 5.97
N VAL A 72 18.40 -0.64 4.87
CA VAL A 72 17.34 0.08 4.14
C VAL A 72 16.33 -0.90 3.55
N TRP A 73 16.81 -1.93 2.87
CA TRP A 73 15.96 -2.98 2.28
C TRP A 73 15.10 -3.68 3.33
N GLU A 74 15.72 -4.06 4.43
CA GLU A 74 15.05 -4.73 5.54
C GLU A 74 14.06 -3.83 6.25
N ASN A 75 14.18 -2.50 6.21
CA ASN A 75 13.28 -1.61 6.94
C ASN A 75 12.37 -0.77 6.03
N ASP A 76 12.32 -1.08 4.74
CA ASP A 76 11.52 -0.35 3.78
C ASP A 76 10.01 -0.54 4.07
N PRO A 77 9.28 0.54 4.42
CA PRO A 77 7.86 0.46 4.71
C PRO A 77 7.02 0.03 3.50
N VAL A 78 7.47 0.27 2.26
CA VAL A 78 6.77 -0.18 1.06
C VAL A 78 6.68 -1.71 1.01
N ARG A 79 7.67 -2.40 1.60
CA ARG A 79 7.74 -3.86 1.66
C ARG A 79 7.08 -4.43 2.92
N LYS A 80 7.15 -3.68 4.02
CA LYS A 80 6.81 -4.19 5.37
C LYS A 80 5.44 -3.78 5.88
N VAL A 81 4.86 -2.70 5.35
CA VAL A 81 3.61 -2.15 5.85
C VAL A 81 2.54 -2.37 4.80
N ARG A 82 1.48 -3.10 5.16
CA ARG A 82 0.29 -3.22 4.31
C ARG A 82 -0.33 -1.85 4.11
N PHE A 83 -0.73 -1.58 2.88
CA PHE A 83 -1.32 -0.30 2.52
C PHE A 83 -2.55 0.02 3.38
N THR A 84 -3.45 -0.93 3.60
CA THR A 84 -4.64 -0.74 4.44
C THR A 84 -4.30 -0.43 5.90
N THR A 85 -3.28 -1.09 6.47
CA THR A 85 -2.76 -0.78 7.81
C THR A 85 -2.25 0.66 7.88
N PHE A 86 -1.43 1.06 6.90
CA PHE A 86 -0.93 2.44 6.82
C PHE A 86 -2.08 3.46 6.76
N VAL A 87 -3.07 3.23 5.88
CA VAL A 87 -4.23 4.11 5.74
C VAL A 87 -5.04 4.19 7.04
N ALA A 88 -5.30 3.06 7.70
CA ALA A 88 -6.01 3.02 8.97
C ALA A 88 -5.29 3.86 10.04
N GLU A 89 -3.97 3.70 10.17
CA GLU A 89 -3.16 4.47 11.10
C GLU A 89 -3.19 5.97 10.77
N LYS A 90 -3.12 6.35 9.49
CA LYS A 90 -3.17 7.76 9.08
C LYS A 90 -4.54 8.38 9.31
N MET A 91 -5.62 7.63 9.09
CA MET A 91 -6.97 8.08 9.43
C MET A 91 -7.12 8.30 10.93
N GLN A 92 -6.64 7.35 11.76
CA GLN A 92 -6.68 7.50 13.21
C GLN A 92 -5.85 8.71 13.70
N GLN A 93 -4.62 8.87 13.20
CA GLN A 93 -3.75 10.01 13.52
C GLN A 93 -4.41 11.32 13.09
N GLY A 94 -5.01 11.36 11.91
CA GLY A 94 -5.76 12.51 11.40
C GLY A 94 -6.96 12.86 12.29
N THR A 95 -7.75 11.87 12.69
CA THR A 95 -8.89 12.05 13.62
C THR A 95 -8.43 12.69 14.92
N MET A 96 -7.36 12.16 15.53
CA MET A 96 -6.82 12.69 16.79
C MET A 96 -6.29 14.12 16.61
N ALA A 97 -5.51 14.38 15.56
CA ALA A 97 -4.93 15.69 15.30
C ALA A 97 -5.97 16.77 14.99
N CYS A 98 -7.10 16.38 14.39
CA CYS A 98 -8.18 17.31 14.02
C CYS A 98 -9.16 17.61 15.17
N GLY A 99 -9.00 16.99 16.35
CA GLY A 99 -9.87 17.21 17.51
C GLY A 99 -11.05 16.24 17.61
N GLY A 100 -10.99 15.09 16.93
CA GLY A 100 -11.96 14.01 17.05
C GLY A 100 -12.75 13.73 15.77
N GLN A 101 -13.53 12.64 15.82
CA GLN A 101 -14.23 12.09 14.65
C GLN A 101 -15.28 13.07 14.10
N GLU A 102 -16.00 13.77 14.97
CA GLU A 102 -17.01 14.74 14.55
C GLU A 102 -16.41 15.88 13.72
N VAL A 103 -15.25 16.41 14.12
CA VAL A 103 -14.56 17.47 13.38
C VAL A 103 -14.02 16.94 12.06
N LEU A 104 -13.46 15.73 12.04
CA LEU A 104 -13.01 15.08 10.81
C LEU A 104 -14.15 14.98 9.80
N GLN A 105 -15.31 14.47 10.21
CA GLN A 105 -16.46 14.27 9.35
C GLN A 105 -17.07 15.58 8.85
N THR A 106 -17.35 16.52 9.75
CA THR A 106 -18.10 17.74 9.44
C THR A 106 -17.26 18.80 8.72
N LYS A 107 -15.93 18.80 8.90
CA LYS A 107 -15.06 19.84 8.37
C LYS A 107 -14.16 19.36 7.24
N TYR A 108 -13.62 18.14 7.34
CA TYR A 108 -12.57 17.67 6.42
C TYR A 108 -13.06 16.59 5.46
N LEU A 109 -14.08 15.82 5.83
CA LEU A 109 -14.72 14.80 4.97
C LEU A 109 -16.10 15.23 4.45
N LYS A 110 -16.52 16.47 4.73
CA LYS A 110 -17.85 16.99 4.36
C LYS A 110 -18.19 16.82 2.87
N HIS A 111 -17.18 16.92 2.02
CA HIS A 111 -17.32 16.83 0.57
C HIS A 111 -16.94 15.47 0.00
N ALA A 112 -16.59 14.51 0.86
CA ALA A 112 -16.29 13.16 0.41
C ALA A 112 -17.58 12.49 -0.03
N GLU A 113 -17.50 11.75 -1.13
CA GLU A 113 -18.66 11.00 -1.58
C GLU A 113 -19.03 9.93 -0.55
N PRO A 114 -20.30 9.81 -0.12
CA PRO A 114 -20.70 8.82 0.88
C PRO A 114 -20.46 7.37 0.47
N ALA A 115 -20.38 7.10 -0.84
CA ALA A 115 -20.03 5.79 -1.37
C ALA A 115 -18.54 5.49 -1.14
N LEU A 116 -17.67 6.46 -1.43
CA LEU A 116 -16.22 6.37 -1.22
C LEU A 116 -15.86 6.10 0.24
N LEU A 117 -16.50 6.81 1.18
CA LEU A 117 -16.28 6.60 2.61
C LEU A 117 -16.67 5.19 3.07
N ARG A 118 -17.77 4.64 2.55
CA ARG A 118 -18.19 3.27 2.84
C ARG A 118 -17.23 2.24 2.24
N GLN A 119 -16.76 2.47 1.01
CA GLN A 119 -15.76 1.59 0.40
C GLN A 119 -14.45 1.60 1.18
N LEU A 120 -14.02 2.77 1.68
CA LEU A 120 -12.87 2.90 2.55
C LEU A 120 -13.06 2.11 3.85
N GLU A 121 -14.20 2.25 4.53
CA GLU A 121 -14.49 1.48 5.75
C GLU A 121 -14.44 -0.04 5.51
N VAL A 122 -14.99 -0.50 4.38
CA VAL A 122 -14.94 -1.93 3.99
C VAL A 122 -13.50 -2.36 3.70
N ALA A 123 -12.73 -1.55 2.96
CA ALA A 123 -11.34 -1.82 2.65
C ALA A 123 -10.51 -1.96 3.94
N LEU A 124 -10.65 -1.01 4.87
CA LEU A 124 -9.97 -1.03 6.16
C LEU A 124 -10.37 -2.22 7.04
N ALA A 125 -11.63 -2.67 6.97
CA ALA A 125 -12.09 -3.85 7.70
C ALA A 125 -11.60 -5.18 7.09
N SER A 126 -11.38 -5.22 5.77
CA SER A 126 -10.94 -6.43 5.07
C SER A 126 -9.47 -6.80 5.32
N GLY A 127 -8.64 -5.83 5.75
CA GLY A 127 -7.25 -6.08 6.14
C GLY A 127 -6.33 -6.59 5.02
N LEU A 128 -6.74 -6.38 3.77
CA LEU A 128 -5.96 -6.67 2.56
C LEU A 128 -4.63 -5.92 2.59
#